data_AF-A0A9D4YQZ5-F1
#
_entry.id   AF-A0A9D4YQZ5-F1
#
_cell.length_a   1.000
_cell.length_b   1.000
_cell.length_c   1.000
_cell.angle_alpha   90.00
_cell.angle_beta   90.00
_cell.angle_gamma   90.00
#
_symmetry.space_group_name_H-M   'P 1'
#
loop_
_entity.id
_entity.type
_entity.pdbx_description
1 polymer ?
#
loop_
_entity_poly.entity_id
_entity_poly.type
_entity_poly.pdbx_seq_one_letter_code
_entity_poly.pdbx_strand_id
1 'polypeptide(L)'
;MGLARAVAAARGNNEVCRDEDLLKRLRHGSNIIIASTPKEEAANLLRRVTKLTLDSKSYEVNAYVATPDGVVRGVVHGIDAGTPPEELMAHLRVRTQGVKILQARMLGKSKTTVITFDG
;
A
#
# COMPACT_ATOMS: atom_id res chain seq x y z
N MET A 1 -10.11 -15.68 9.57
CA MET A 1 -10.78 -15.54 8.24
C MET A 1 -9.79 -14.91 7.26
N GLY A 2 -9.64 -15.48 6.05
CA GLY A 2 -8.57 -15.16 5.09
C GLY A 2 -8.73 -13.84 4.31
N LEU A 3 -7.61 -13.30 3.82
CA LEU A 3 -7.53 -12.04 3.08
C LEU A 3 -8.46 -11.95 1.86
N ALA A 4 -8.79 -13.04 1.14
CA ALA A 4 -9.76 -12.95 0.02
C ALA A 4 -11.16 -12.53 0.48
N ARG A 5 -11.60 -12.91 1.69
CA ARG A 5 -12.88 -12.46 2.23
C ARG A 5 -12.85 -10.97 2.62
N ALA A 6 -11.70 -10.45 3.06
CA ALA A 6 -11.55 -9.02 3.31
C ALA A 6 -11.59 -8.21 2.00
N VAL A 7 -11.06 -8.76 0.90
CA VAL A 7 -11.17 -8.19 -0.44
C VAL A 7 -12.61 -8.24 -0.95
N ALA A 8 -13.31 -9.37 -0.78
CA ALA A 8 -14.72 -9.52 -1.14
C ALA A 8 -15.66 -8.63 -0.30
N ALA A 9 -15.28 -8.25 0.92
CA ALA A 9 -16.02 -7.30 1.75
C ALA A 9 -15.81 -5.83 1.32
N ALA A 10 -14.67 -5.50 0.70
CA ALA A 10 -14.36 -4.13 0.25
C ALA A 10 -15.22 -3.68 -0.95
N ARG A 11 -15.74 -4.63 -1.73
CA ARG A 11 -16.84 -4.45 -2.68
C ARG A 11 -17.55 -5.78 -2.76
N GLY A 12 -18.82 -5.87 -2.39
CA GLY A 12 -19.63 -7.09 -2.28
C GLY A 12 -19.77 -7.94 -3.55
N ASN A 13 -18.65 -8.37 -4.13
CA ASN A 13 -18.53 -9.23 -5.29
C ASN A 13 -17.45 -10.28 -4.98
N ASN A 14 -17.89 -11.53 -4.95
CA ASN A 14 -17.14 -12.69 -4.47
C ASN A 14 -16.26 -13.34 -5.56
N GLU A 15 -16.19 -12.75 -6.77
CA GLU A 15 -15.72 -13.47 -7.97
C GLU A 15 -14.32 -13.09 -8.47
N VAL A 16 -13.73 -11.96 -8.02
CA VAL A 16 -12.51 -11.44 -8.67
C VAL A 16 -11.21 -12.01 -8.08
N CYS A 17 -11.21 -12.50 -6.84
CA CYS A 17 -9.99 -12.91 -6.16
C CYS A 17 -10.18 -14.17 -5.32
N ARG A 18 -9.65 -15.30 -5.79
CA ARG A 18 -9.65 -16.56 -5.04
C ARG A 18 -8.45 -16.58 -4.09
N ASP A 19 -8.62 -17.23 -2.93
CA ASP A 19 -7.56 -17.35 -1.93
C ASP A 19 -6.31 -18.10 -2.48
N GLU A 20 -6.50 -18.92 -3.52
CA GLU A 20 -5.45 -19.66 -4.24
C GLU A 20 -4.57 -18.75 -5.11
N ASP A 21 -5.09 -17.62 -5.58
CA ASP A 21 -4.36 -16.64 -6.41
C ASP A 21 -3.54 -15.64 -5.58
N LEU A 22 -3.53 -15.83 -4.25
CA LEU A 22 -2.94 -14.92 -3.28
C LEU A 22 -1.86 -15.62 -2.45
N LEU A 23 -0.61 -15.27 -2.72
CA LEU A 23 0.51 -15.68 -1.87
C LEU A 23 0.63 -14.70 -0.70
N LYS A 24 0.37 -15.18 0.50
CA LYS A 24 0.32 -14.37 1.73
C LYS A 24 1.56 -14.65 2.57
N ARG A 25 2.29 -13.59 2.94
CA ARG A 25 3.46 -13.68 3.84
C ARG A 25 3.27 -12.73 5.01
N LEU A 26 3.37 -13.28 6.22
CA LEU A 26 3.37 -12.54 7.48
C LEU A 26 4.82 -12.32 7.90
N ARG A 27 5.21 -11.08 8.15
CA ARG A 27 6.51 -10.80 8.78
C ARG A 27 6.32 -10.74 10.29
N HIS A 28 6.62 -11.83 10.99
CA HIS A 28 6.60 -11.83 12.45
C HIS A 28 7.52 -10.74 13.00
N GLY A 29 7.05 -9.97 13.99
CA GLY A 29 7.79 -8.84 14.60
C GLY A 29 7.61 -7.48 13.93
N SER A 30 7.04 -7.43 12.73
CA SER A 30 6.60 -6.17 12.10
C SER A 30 5.13 -6.31 11.73
N ASN A 31 4.27 -5.36 12.07
CA ASN A 31 2.82 -5.43 11.79
C ASN A 31 2.53 -5.25 10.28
N ILE A 32 3.12 -6.10 9.44
CA ILE A 32 3.18 -6.01 7.98
C ILE A 32 2.77 -7.37 7.40
N ILE A 33 1.81 -7.32 6.48
CA ILE A 33 1.35 -8.45 5.67
C ILE A 33 1.70 -8.14 4.23
N ILE A 34 2.31 -9.10 3.54
CA ILE A 34 2.60 -9.02 2.11
C ILE A 34 1.64 -9.97 1.40
N ALA A 35 0.85 -9.44 0.46
CA ALA A 35 -0.01 -10.21 -0.42
C ALA A 35 0.49 -10.03 -1.85
N SER A 36 0.84 -11.14 -2.51
CA SER A 36 1.29 -11.17 -3.89
C SER A 36 0.26 -11.89 -4.75
N THR A 37 -0.06 -11.32 -5.90
CA THR A 37 -0.98 -11.90 -6.88
C THR A 37 -0.49 -11.61 -8.30
N PRO A 38 -0.61 -12.56 -9.24
CA PRO A 38 -0.26 -12.33 -10.64
C PRO A 38 -1.31 -11.48 -11.38
N LYS A 39 -2.49 -11.24 -10.79
CA LYS A 39 -3.59 -10.48 -11.41
C LYS A 39 -3.56 -9.02 -10.96
N GLU A 40 -3.32 -8.10 -11.89
CA GLU A 40 -3.26 -6.67 -11.59
C GLU A 40 -4.58 -6.13 -10.99
N GLU A 41 -5.72 -6.63 -11.48
CA GLU A 41 -7.04 -6.28 -10.94
C GLU A 41 -7.17 -6.62 -9.45
N ALA A 42 -6.69 -7.81 -9.05
CA ALA A 42 -6.69 -8.24 -7.65
C ALA A 42 -5.75 -7.39 -6.79
N ALA A 43 -4.59 -7.00 -7.31
CA ALA A 43 -3.66 -6.09 -6.62
C ALA A 43 -4.29 -4.70 -6.41
N ASN A 44 -4.99 -4.18 -7.42
CA ASN A 44 -5.71 -2.91 -7.35
C ASN A 44 -6.87 -2.95 -6.33
N LEU A 45 -7.56 -4.09 -6.21
CA LEU A 45 -8.59 -4.29 -5.18
C LEU A 45 -7.98 -4.35 -3.78
N LEU A 46 -6.90 -5.11 -3.60
CA LEU A 46 -6.18 -5.20 -2.33
C LEU A 46 -5.66 -3.84 -1.85
N ARG A 47 -5.16 -2.99 -2.76
CA ARG A 47 -4.70 -1.63 -2.44
C ARG A 47 -5.80 -0.77 -1.80
N ARG A 48 -7.08 -1.05 -2.07
CA ARG A 48 -8.22 -0.28 -1.53
C ARG A 48 -8.69 -0.77 -0.16
N VAL A 49 -8.14 -1.87 0.35
CA VAL A 49 -8.51 -2.41 1.66
C VAL A 49 -7.95 -1.49 2.75
N THR A 50 -8.84 -0.90 3.54
CA THR A 50 -8.49 0.01 4.66
C THR A 50 -8.75 -0.62 6.03
N LYS A 51 -9.47 -1.74 6.08
CA LYS A 51 -9.78 -2.49 7.31
C LYS A 51 -9.68 -3.99 7.09
N LEU A 52 -9.10 -4.69 8.06
CA LEU A 52 -9.07 -6.14 8.13
C LEU A 52 -9.75 -6.61 9.42
N THR A 53 -10.56 -7.67 9.32
CA THR A 53 -11.16 -8.32 10.50
C THR A 53 -10.44 -9.63 10.79
N LEU A 54 -9.81 -9.72 11.95
CA LEU A 54 -9.09 -10.90 12.45
C LEU A 54 -9.65 -11.25 13.84
N ASP A 55 -10.05 -12.50 14.06
CA ASP A 55 -10.59 -13.00 15.33
C ASP A 55 -11.63 -12.09 15.98
N SER A 56 -12.60 -11.66 15.16
CA SER A 56 -13.70 -10.76 15.55
C SER A 56 -13.28 -9.35 15.96
N LYS A 57 -12.01 -8.97 15.77
CA LYS A 57 -11.49 -7.61 15.94
C LYS A 57 -11.22 -6.96 14.59
N SER A 58 -11.58 -5.68 14.48
CA SER A 58 -11.32 -4.88 13.28
C SER A 58 -10.03 -4.08 13.46
N TYR A 59 -9.15 -4.15 12.47
CA TYR A 59 -7.86 -3.46 12.43
C TYR A 59 -7.84 -2.53 11.23
N GLU A 60 -7.47 -1.27 11.47
CA GLU A 60 -7.18 -0.35 10.37
C GLU A 60 -5.85 -0.73 9.72
N VAL A 61 -5.85 -0.79 8.40
CA VAL A 61 -4.67 -1.13 7.60
C VAL A 61 -4.44 -0.08 6.53
N ASN A 62 -3.17 0.06 6.14
CA ASN A 62 -2.79 0.88 5.01
C ASN A 62 -2.13 -0.04 3.97
N ALA A 63 -2.91 -0.43 2.96
CA ALA A 63 -2.44 -1.28 1.87
C ALA A 63 -1.79 -0.42 0.77
N TYR A 64 -0.64 -0.86 0.28
CA TYR A 64 0.05 -0.22 -0.82
C TYR A 64 0.71 -1.29 -1.70
N VAL A 65 0.86 -0.97 -2.98
CA VAL A 65 1.61 -1.82 -3.91
C VAL A 65 3.07 -1.76 -3.51
N ALA A 66 3.69 -2.93 -3.34
CA ALA A 66 5.12 -3.02 -3.07
C ALA A 66 5.88 -2.34 -4.23
N THR A 67 6.86 -1.51 -3.88
CA THR A 67 7.68 -0.86 -4.90
C THR A 67 8.57 -1.89 -5.59
N PRO A 68 8.82 -1.74 -6.91
CA PRO A 68 9.70 -2.62 -7.67
C PRO A 68 11.11 -2.70 -7.08
N ASP A 69 11.90 -3.70 -7.49
CA ASP A 69 13.33 -3.69 -7.23
C ASP A 69 14.00 -2.51 -7.98
N GLY A 70 15.17 -2.06 -7.50
CA GLY A 70 15.87 -0.91 -8.09
C GLY A 70 15.20 0.43 -7.78
N VAL A 71 14.81 0.61 -6.52
CA VAL A 71 14.23 1.87 -6.05
C VAL A 71 14.95 2.40 -4.83
N VAL A 72 15.08 3.72 -4.78
CA VAL A 72 15.62 4.46 -3.64
C VAL A 72 14.47 5.13 -2.88
N ARG A 73 14.53 5.13 -1.55
CA ARG A 73 13.51 5.77 -0.70
C ARG A 73 14.10 6.95 0.06
N GLY A 74 13.41 8.09 -0.02
CA GLY A 74 13.65 9.27 0.81
C GLY A 74 12.53 9.46 1.82
N VAL A 75 12.85 10.10 2.95
CA VAL A 75 11.88 10.43 4.01
C VAL A 75 11.82 11.95 4.15
N VAL A 76 10.60 12.49 4.23
CA VAL A 76 10.33 13.91 4.43
C VAL A 76 9.43 14.08 5.66
N HIS A 77 9.81 14.99 6.55
CA HIS A 77 9.07 15.29 7.78
C HIS A 77 8.32 16.62 7.67
N GLY A 78 7.34 16.83 8.56
CA GLY A 78 6.58 18.08 8.65
C GLY A 78 5.40 18.19 7.68
N ILE A 79 4.98 17.07 7.09
CA ILE A 79 3.80 17.00 6.22
C ILE A 79 2.56 16.77 7.07
N ASP A 80 1.43 17.37 6.71
CA ASP A 80 0.19 17.16 7.44
C ASP A 80 -0.23 15.68 7.44
N ALA A 81 -0.67 15.22 8.61
CA ALA A 81 -1.03 13.81 8.76
C ALA A 81 -2.28 13.50 7.93
N GLY A 82 -2.20 12.45 7.11
CA GLY A 82 -3.33 12.03 6.27
C GLY A 82 -3.40 12.71 4.90
N THR A 83 -2.40 13.52 4.51
CA THR A 83 -2.32 14.05 3.15
C THR A 83 -2.37 12.91 2.12
N PRO A 84 -3.27 12.95 1.13
CA PRO A 84 -3.44 11.87 0.16
C PRO A 84 -2.21 11.79 -0.78
N PRO A 85 -1.85 10.57 -1.24
CA PRO A 85 -0.73 10.36 -2.18
C PRO A 85 -0.78 11.26 -3.41
N GLU A 86 -1.97 11.51 -3.95
CA GLU A 86 -2.18 12.33 -5.14
C GLU A 86 -1.79 13.79 -4.90
N GLU A 87 -2.09 14.32 -3.71
CA GLU A 87 -1.71 15.66 -3.29
C GLU A 87 -0.21 15.76 -3.01
N LEU A 88 0.37 14.74 -2.37
CA LEU A 88 1.83 14.67 -2.20
C LEU A 88 2.53 14.73 -3.56
N MET A 89 2.09 13.91 -4.51
CA MET A 89 2.66 13.85 -5.86
C MET A 89 2.53 15.18 -6.60
N ALA A 90 1.39 15.89 -6.47
CA ALA A 90 1.18 17.18 -7.13
C ALA A 90 2.14 18.29 -6.66
N HIS A 91 2.57 18.23 -5.38
CA HIS A 91 3.47 19.22 -4.78
C HIS A 91 4.95 18.90 -4.98
N LEU A 92 5.31 17.70 -5.45
CA LEU A 92 6.70 17.33 -5.68
C LEU A 92 7.28 18.05 -6.90
N ARG A 93 8.53 18.51 -6.76
CA ARG A 93 9.30 19.17 -7.82
C ARG A 93 10.69 18.55 -7.86
N VAL A 94 11.04 17.96 -9.00
CA VAL A 94 12.37 17.41 -9.23
C VAL A 94 13.23 18.46 -9.93
N ARG A 95 14.33 18.87 -9.29
CA ARG A 95 15.29 19.81 -9.88
C ARG A 95 16.50 19.11 -10.51
N THR A 96 16.73 17.85 -10.18
CA THR A 96 17.86 17.06 -10.67
C THR A 96 17.47 16.29 -11.93
N GLN A 97 18.22 16.47 -13.01
CA GLN A 97 17.99 15.70 -14.25
C GLN A 97 18.19 14.19 -14.00
N GLY A 98 17.36 13.37 -14.65
CA GLY A 98 17.43 11.92 -14.56
C GLY A 98 16.73 11.31 -13.34
N VAL A 99 16.26 12.10 -12.37
CA VAL A 99 15.51 11.59 -11.23
C VAL A 99 14.03 11.44 -11.58
N LYS A 100 13.50 10.22 -11.43
CA LYS A 100 12.08 9.93 -11.62
C LYS A 100 11.44 9.55 -10.30
N ILE A 101 10.44 10.32 -9.87
CA ILE A 101 9.63 9.97 -8.70
C ILE A 101 8.60 8.93 -9.11
N LEU A 102 8.61 7.79 -8.44
CA LEU A 102 7.68 6.69 -8.68
C LEU A 102 6.44 6.80 -7.80
N GLN A 103 6.61 7.20 -6.54
CA GLN A 103 5.51 7.26 -5.57
C GLN A 103 5.83 8.20 -4.40
N ALA A 104 4.81 8.83 -3.85
CA ALA A 104 4.86 9.45 -2.53
C ALA A 104 3.67 8.99 -1.67
N ARG A 105 3.92 8.71 -0.39
CA ARG A 105 2.86 8.34 0.55
C ARG A 105 3.20 8.70 2.00
N MET A 106 2.17 8.93 2.80
CA MET A 106 2.33 9.06 4.25
C MET A 106 2.88 7.77 4.89
N LEU A 107 3.71 7.95 5.91
CA LEU A 107 4.17 6.91 6.81
C LEU A 107 3.17 6.77 7.97
N GLY A 108 2.16 5.95 7.78
CA GLY A 108 1.10 5.76 8.76
C GLY A 108 0.30 7.04 9.02
N LYS A 109 -0.08 7.28 10.28
CA LYS A 109 -0.79 8.49 10.73
C LYS A 109 0.16 9.60 11.22
N SER A 110 1.44 9.53 10.85
CA SER A 110 2.45 10.49 11.29
C SER A 110 2.52 11.72 10.38
N LYS A 111 3.34 12.72 10.76
CA LYS A 111 3.69 13.87 9.93
C LYS A 111 4.87 13.62 8.98
N THR A 112 5.02 12.38 8.54
CA THR A 112 6.17 11.92 7.76
C THR A 112 5.68 11.25 6.48
N THR A 113 6.33 11.56 5.37
CA THR A 113 6.09 10.98 4.04
C THR A 113 7.33 10.24 3.55
N VAL A 114 7.10 9.14 2.85
CA VAL A 114 8.11 8.40 2.09
C VAL A 114 7.94 8.72 0.61
N ILE A 115 9.04 9.11 -0.03
CA ILE A 115 9.13 9.31 -1.48
C ILE A 115 9.98 8.19 -2.04
N THR A 116 9.52 7.56 -3.12
CA THR A 116 10.25 6.52 -3.85
C THR A 116 10.70 7.06 -5.20
N PHE A 117 11.97 6.87 -5.51
CA PHE A 117 12.60 7.25 -6.76
C PHE A 117 13.09 6.00 -7.51
N ASP A 118 13.15 6.11 -8.83
CA ASP A 118 13.83 5.16 -9.71
C ASP A 118 15.35 5.26 -9.47
N GLY A 119 16.04 4.15 -9.21
CA GLY A 119 17.47 4.16 -8.88
C GLY A 119 18.06 2.86 -8.36
#